data_AF-A0A7W1Z2W6-F1
#
_entry.id   AF-A0A7W1Z2W6-F1
#
_cell.length_a   1.000
_cell.length_b   1.000
_cell.length_c   1.000
_cell.angle_alpha   90.00
_cell.angle_beta   90.00
_cell.angle_gamma   90.00
#
_symmetry.space_group_name_H-M   'P 1'
#
loop_
_entity.id
_entity.type
_entity.pdbx_description
1 polymer ?
#
loop_
_entity_poly.entity_id
_entity_poly.type
_entity_poly.pdbx_seq_one_letter_code
_entity_poly.pdbx_strand_id
1 'polypeptide(L)'
;MNCFTPRRLTTSSLFNLLPLTLLALSLIANPGLTSAEEGLKEEEGPALQPFSDLNLRFSNRPLTPPDSLIIQTIPLTGLSVARPFVAPNPQAVIFEDDQRQRVAVLSTDSSGALILYLLENLPLDPKLPALIECAHNRDCEGDRTPLTGGLGCLALCIKELLELSALNQ
;
A
#
# COMPACT_ATOMS: atom_id res chain seq x y z
N MET A 1 4.82 -44.72 -28.06
CA MET A 1 6.22 -44.53 -27.65
C MET A 1 6.63 -43.11 -28.05
N ASN A 2 6.98 -42.28 -27.08
CA ASN A 2 7.83 -41.09 -27.21
C ASN A 2 8.08 -40.54 -25.81
N CYS A 3 9.18 -40.98 -25.19
CA CYS A 3 9.71 -40.40 -23.96
C CYS A 3 10.66 -39.27 -24.33
N PHE A 4 10.40 -38.07 -23.81
CA PHE A 4 11.37 -36.97 -23.79
C PHE A 4 11.71 -36.67 -22.33
N THR A 5 12.99 -36.79 -21.99
CA THR A 5 13.58 -36.17 -20.79
C THR A 5 15.01 -35.74 -21.13
N PRO A 6 15.38 -34.47 -20.91
CA PRO A 6 16.73 -33.97 -21.18
C PRO A 6 17.69 -34.32 -20.04
N ARG A 7 18.89 -34.78 -20.40
CA ARG A 7 20.04 -34.96 -19.50
C ARG A 7 20.81 -33.63 -19.37
N ARG A 8 21.11 -33.29 -18.12
CA ARG A 8 21.91 -32.13 -17.68
C ARG A 8 23.35 -32.20 -18.18
N LEU A 9 23.91 -31.03 -18.49
CA LEU A 9 25.34 -30.79 -18.70
C LEU A 9 25.78 -29.58 -17.84
N THR A 10 27.11 -29.49 -17.66
CA THR A 10 27.97 -28.40 -17.13
C THR A 10 28.10 -28.31 -15.60
N THR A 11 29.23 -28.74 -14.98
CA THR A 11 30.63 -28.25 -14.91
C THR A 11 30.88 -27.06 -13.97
N SER A 12 31.65 -27.35 -12.91
CA SER A 12 32.88 -26.66 -12.48
C SER A 12 32.84 -25.20 -11.96
N SER A 13 33.32 -25.07 -10.71
CA SER A 13 34.45 -24.22 -10.29
C SER A 13 34.18 -23.07 -9.31
N LEU A 14 35.05 -23.05 -8.28
CA LEU A 14 35.63 -21.92 -7.55
C LEU A 14 34.72 -21.16 -6.56
N PHE A 15 35.13 -21.05 -5.31
CA PHE A 15 35.93 -19.90 -4.83
C PHE A 15 36.32 -20.07 -3.35
N ASN A 16 37.62 -19.91 -3.08
CA ASN A 16 38.20 -19.70 -1.76
C ASN A 16 37.73 -18.35 -1.20
N LEU A 17 37.41 -18.28 0.10
CA LEU A 17 37.37 -17.00 0.82
C LEU A 17 38.08 -17.11 2.16
N LEU A 18 39.17 -16.34 2.24
CA LEU A 18 40.00 -16.01 3.41
C LEU A 18 39.18 -15.26 4.49
N PRO A 19 39.57 -15.33 5.78
CA PRO A 19 38.95 -14.54 6.83
C PRO A 19 39.51 -13.11 6.85
N LEU A 20 38.64 -12.11 6.71
CA LEU A 20 38.99 -10.70 6.90
C LEU A 20 38.96 -10.37 8.40
N THR A 21 40.13 -10.11 8.96
CA THR A 21 40.31 -9.54 10.30
C THR A 21 40.19 -8.02 10.18
N LEU A 22 39.24 -7.41 10.90
CA LEU A 22 39.12 -5.95 10.98
C LEU A 22 38.45 -5.56 12.29
N LEU A 23 39.24 -5.04 13.23
CA LEU A 23 38.79 -4.09 14.27
C LEU A 23 40.03 -3.56 15.00
N ALA A 24 40.59 -2.49 14.46
CA ALA A 24 41.63 -1.70 15.08
C ALA A 24 41.11 -0.28 15.34
N LEU A 25 41.13 0.08 16.62
CA LEU A 25 41.27 1.42 17.21
C LEU A 25 40.21 2.48 16.89
N SER A 26 39.23 2.56 17.78
CA SER A 26 38.52 3.78 18.15
C SER A 26 39.40 4.64 19.08
N LEU A 27 39.80 5.83 18.65
CA LEU A 27 40.35 6.89 19.52
C LEU A 27 40.48 8.20 18.73
N ILE A 28 39.45 9.07 18.77
CA ILE A 28 39.63 10.53 18.90
C ILE A 28 38.39 11.09 19.62
N ALA A 29 38.49 11.23 20.95
CA ALA A 29 37.59 12.09 21.71
C ALA A 29 38.12 13.52 21.61
N ASN A 30 37.39 14.39 20.92
CA ASN A 30 37.65 15.83 20.89
C ASN A 30 36.65 16.50 21.85
N PRO A 31 37.07 17.21 22.92
CA PRO A 31 36.17 18.02 23.73
C PRO A 31 36.08 19.41 23.09
N GLY A 32 35.17 19.55 22.12
CA GLY A 32 34.79 20.85 21.58
C GLY A 32 33.62 21.41 22.37
N LEU A 33 33.92 22.30 23.33
CA LEU A 33 32.96 23.13 24.03
C LEU A 33 32.32 24.12 23.04
N THR A 34 31.06 23.91 22.64
CA THR A 34 30.27 24.94 21.95
C THR A 34 28.81 24.89 22.40
N SER A 35 28.39 25.99 23.04
CA SER A 35 27.04 26.54 23.18
C SER A 35 25.90 25.72 22.56
N ALA A 36 25.06 25.11 23.40
CA ALA A 36 23.74 24.65 22.98
C ALA A 36 22.77 25.84 23.07
N GLU A 37 22.55 26.52 21.96
CA GLU A 37 21.28 27.23 21.75
C GLU A 37 20.20 26.16 21.60
N GLU A 38 19.17 26.22 22.46
CA GLU A 38 17.91 25.50 22.29
C GLU A 38 17.19 26.04 21.05
N GLY A 39 17.64 25.59 19.88
CA GLY A 39 16.81 25.60 18.69
C GLY A 39 15.83 24.45 18.80
N LEU A 40 14.56 24.76 19.09
CA LEU A 40 13.45 23.88 18.74
C LEU A 40 13.55 23.62 17.24
N LYS A 41 14.17 22.49 16.87
CA LYS A 41 13.95 21.90 15.56
C LYS A 41 12.54 21.33 15.63
N GLU A 42 11.61 22.00 14.97
CA GLU A 42 10.45 21.32 14.41
C GLU A 42 10.99 20.08 13.70
N GLU A 43 10.70 18.89 14.25
CA GLU A 43 10.88 17.66 13.47
C GLU A 43 9.90 17.77 12.32
N GLU A 44 10.39 18.37 11.23
CA GLU A 44 9.82 18.21 9.90
C GLU A 44 9.88 16.71 9.64
N GLY A 45 8.75 16.04 9.92
CA GLY A 45 8.55 14.65 9.56
C GLY A 45 8.94 14.47 8.09
N PRO A 46 9.47 13.30 7.70
CA PRO A 46 9.97 13.10 6.35
C PRO A 46 8.92 13.58 5.35
N ALA A 47 9.29 14.57 4.53
CA ALA A 47 8.40 15.12 3.52
C ALA A 47 7.85 13.97 2.69
N LEU A 48 6.52 13.84 2.65
CA LEU A 48 5.83 12.80 1.91
C LEU A 48 6.25 12.91 0.45
N GLN A 49 6.91 11.86 -0.05
CA GLN A 49 7.21 11.81 -1.47
C GLN A 49 5.93 11.44 -2.23
N PRO A 50 5.61 12.15 -3.33
CA PRO A 50 4.50 11.76 -4.19
C PRO A 50 4.69 10.31 -4.65
N PHE A 51 3.66 9.48 -4.46
CA PHE A 51 3.61 8.13 -5.02
C PHE A 51 2.84 8.15 -6.34
N SER A 52 3.31 7.39 -7.33
CA SER A 52 2.70 7.33 -8.66
C SER A 52 2.19 5.94 -9.05
N ASP A 53 2.56 4.89 -8.32
CA ASP A 53 2.05 3.55 -8.55
C ASP A 53 1.73 2.84 -7.23
N LEU A 54 0.44 2.60 -6.99
CA LEU A 54 -0.05 1.87 -5.84
C LEU A 54 -0.26 0.40 -6.16
N ASN A 55 0.39 -0.46 -5.39
CA ASN A 55 0.13 -1.88 -5.38
C ASN A 55 -1.14 -2.20 -4.59
N LEU A 56 -2.04 -3.00 -5.18
CA LEU A 56 -3.28 -3.43 -4.54
C LEU A 56 -3.12 -4.83 -3.94
N ARG A 57 -3.37 -4.96 -2.64
CA ARG A 57 -3.36 -6.26 -1.94
C ARG A 57 -4.70 -6.57 -1.33
N PHE A 58 -5.31 -7.64 -1.83
CA PHE A 58 -6.63 -8.09 -1.41
C PHE A 58 -6.56 -8.99 -0.18
N SER A 59 -7.52 -8.81 0.72
CA SER A 59 -7.75 -9.65 1.90
C SER A 59 -9.16 -10.24 1.83
N ASN A 60 -9.29 -11.52 2.18
CA ASN A 60 -10.58 -12.18 2.33
C ASN A 60 -11.23 -11.96 3.71
N ARG A 61 -10.63 -11.09 4.54
CA ARG A 61 -11.14 -10.66 5.85
C ARG A 61 -11.28 -9.14 5.87
N PRO A 62 -12.29 -8.61 6.58
CA PRO A 62 -12.34 -7.19 6.91
C PRO A 62 -11.05 -6.77 7.60
N LEU A 63 -10.57 -5.57 7.30
CA LEU A 63 -9.39 -5.00 7.92
C LEU A 63 -9.74 -3.62 8.48
N THR A 64 -9.44 -3.43 9.76
CA THR A 64 -9.43 -2.13 10.41
C THR A 64 -8.00 -1.86 10.86
N PRO A 65 -7.35 -0.80 10.36
CA PRO A 65 -6.05 -0.39 10.85
C PRO A 65 -6.12 -0.01 12.35
N PRO A 66 -5.00 -0.09 13.09
CA PRO A 66 -4.94 0.49 14.43
C PRO A 66 -5.29 1.99 14.41
N ASP A 67 -6.08 2.45 15.37
CA ASP A 67 -6.57 3.84 15.43
C ASP A 67 -5.44 4.88 15.39
N SER A 68 -4.27 4.55 15.95
CA SER A 68 -3.09 5.42 15.95
C SER A 68 -2.48 5.68 14.56
N LEU A 69 -2.84 4.89 13.55
CA LEU A 69 -2.37 5.04 12.16
C LEU A 69 -3.42 5.68 11.25
N ILE A 70 -4.66 5.82 11.71
CA ILE A 70 -5.75 6.34 10.88
C ILE A 70 -5.68 7.87 10.91
N ILE A 71 -5.40 8.46 9.76
CA ILE A 71 -5.47 9.91 9.56
C ILE A 71 -6.91 10.35 9.30
N GLN A 72 -7.65 9.56 8.51
CA GLN A 72 -9.04 9.85 8.19
C GLN A 72 -9.83 8.55 7.97
N THR A 73 -11.08 8.53 8.44
CA THR A 73 -12.05 7.49 8.11
C THR A 73 -13.15 8.08 7.24
N ILE A 74 -13.38 7.49 6.07
CA ILE A 74 -14.38 7.95 5.11
C ILE A 74 -15.37 6.80 4.85
N PRO A 75 -16.59 6.87 5.41
CA PRO A 75 -17.68 5.98 5.02
C PRO A 75 -18.07 6.25 3.57
N LEU A 76 -18.04 5.23 2.72
CA LEU A 76 -18.37 5.34 1.30
C LEU A 76 -19.87 5.18 1.06
N THR A 77 -20.66 6.10 1.60
CA THR A 77 -22.13 6.06 1.48
C THR A 77 -22.58 6.26 0.04
N GLY A 78 -23.55 5.48 -0.42
CA GLY A 78 -24.06 5.57 -1.80
C GLY A 78 -23.26 4.74 -2.80
N LEU A 79 -22.24 4.02 -2.34
CA LEU A 79 -21.54 3.00 -3.12
C LEU A 79 -21.88 1.61 -2.59
N SER A 80 -22.08 0.69 -3.52
CA SER A 80 -22.21 -0.73 -3.25
C SER A 80 -21.30 -1.49 -4.23
N VAL A 81 -20.98 -2.74 -3.91
CA VAL A 81 -20.13 -3.57 -4.77
C VAL A 81 -20.72 -4.95 -4.96
N ALA A 82 -20.64 -5.43 -6.20
CA ALA A 82 -21.03 -6.78 -6.54
C ALA A 82 -20.11 -7.80 -5.85
N ARG A 83 -20.70 -8.82 -5.19
CA ARG A 83 -19.90 -9.96 -4.70
C ARG A 83 -19.50 -10.85 -5.89
N PRO A 84 -18.22 -11.28 -5.98
CA PRO A 84 -17.79 -12.16 -7.05
C PRO A 84 -18.54 -13.50 -7.00
N PHE A 85 -18.57 -14.21 -8.12
CA PHE A 85 -19.18 -15.55 -8.20
C PHE A 85 -18.32 -16.64 -7.55
N VAL A 86 -17.02 -16.40 -7.38
CA VAL A 86 -16.06 -17.37 -6.87
C VAL A 86 -15.60 -17.00 -5.46
N ALA A 87 -15.48 -17.99 -4.59
CA ALA A 87 -14.95 -17.84 -3.25
C ALA A 87 -13.43 -18.11 -3.21
N PRO A 88 -12.69 -17.53 -2.24
CA PRO A 88 -13.16 -16.63 -1.18
C PRO A 88 -13.34 -15.18 -1.66
N ASN A 89 -14.40 -14.51 -1.21
CA ASN A 89 -14.67 -13.13 -1.58
C ASN A 89 -13.68 -12.19 -0.85
N PRO A 90 -13.09 -11.21 -1.55
CA PRO A 90 -12.32 -10.18 -0.89
C PRO A 90 -13.26 -9.29 -0.06
N GLN A 91 -12.77 -8.88 1.10
CA GLN A 91 -13.46 -8.03 2.07
C GLN A 91 -12.64 -6.79 2.42
N ALA A 92 -11.37 -6.72 2.01
CA ALA A 92 -10.57 -5.52 2.12
C ALA A 92 -9.49 -5.45 1.03
N VAL A 93 -8.99 -4.25 0.78
CA VAL A 93 -7.88 -3.93 -0.13
C VAL A 93 -6.95 -2.96 0.56
N ILE A 94 -5.66 -3.29 0.58
CA ILE A 94 -4.59 -2.42 1.07
C ILE A 94 -3.93 -1.77 -0.15
N PHE A 95 -3.73 -0.46 -0.08
CA PHE A 95 -3.03 0.33 -1.07
C PHE A 95 -1.61 0.57 -0.55
N GLU A 96 -0.61 0.02 -1.23
CA GLU A 96 0.81 0.12 -0.85
C GLU A 96 1.58 0.90 -1.92
N ASP A 97 2.41 1.86 -1.52
CA ASP A 97 3.31 2.56 -2.45
C ASP A 97 4.50 1.67 -2.90
N ASP A 98 5.38 2.23 -3.71
CA ASP A 98 6.60 1.56 -4.20
C ASP A 98 7.58 1.19 -3.08
N GLN A 99 7.50 1.88 -1.93
CA GLN A 99 8.30 1.60 -0.74
C GLN A 99 7.60 0.60 0.21
N ARG A 100 6.46 0.04 -0.20
CA ARG A 100 5.58 -0.85 0.58
C ARG A 100 4.98 -0.18 1.82
N GLN A 101 4.93 1.14 1.87
CA GLN A 101 4.18 1.88 2.87
C GLN A 101 2.70 1.81 2.53
N ARG A 102 1.87 1.61 3.55
CA ARG A 102 0.42 1.51 3.36
C ARG A 102 -0.16 2.91 3.38
N VAL A 103 -0.78 3.30 2.27
CA VAL A 103 -1.36 4.63 2.09
C VAL A 103 -2.83 4.64 2.53
N ALA A 104 -3.56 3.57 2.22
CA ALA A 104 -4.97 3.45 2.56
C ALA A 104 -5.40 1.99 2.70
N VAL A 105 -6.56 1.80 3.32
CA VAL A 105 -7.26 0.52 3.39
C VAL A 105 -8.73 0.72 3.06
N LEU A 106 -9.21 0.07 1.99
CA LEU A 106 -10.64 -0.11 1.73
C LEU A 106 -11.09 -1.38 2.44
N SER A 107 -12.13 -1.33 3.26
CA SER A 107 -12.70 -2.52 3.90
C SER A 107 -14.22 -2.51 3.85
N THR A 108 -14.81 -3.69 3.74
CA THR A 108 -16.22 -3.90 4.08
C THR A 108 -16.33 -4.18 5.58
N ASP A 109 -17.30 -3.59 6.26
CA ASP A 109 -17.63 -3.96 7.64
C ASP A 109 -18.54 -5.21 7.70
N SER A 110 -18.97 -5.58 8.91
CA SER A 110 -19.87 -6.73 9.12
C SER A 110 -21.26 -6.57 8.48
N SER A 111 -21.70 -5.34 8.21
CA SER A 111 -22.95 -5.05 7.51
C SER A 111 -22.79 -5.03 5.98
N GLY A 112 -21.54 -5.07 5.49
CA GLY A 112 -21.19 -4.92 4.08
C GLY A 112 -21.02 -3.46 3.66
N ALA A 113 -21.06 -2.52 4.60
CA ALA A 113 -20.78 -1.12 4.32
C ALA A 113 -19.29 -0.92 4.00
N LEU A 114 -19.02 -0.02 3.06
CA LEU A 114 -17.67 0.27 2.59
C LEU A 114 -17.07 1.43 3.39
N ILE A 115 -15.85 1.23 3.89
CA ILE A 115 -15.11 2.23 4.65
C ILE A 115 -13.71 2.34 4.05
N LEU A 116 -13.30 3.57 3.75
CA LEU A 116 -11.93 3.90 3.36
C LEU A 116 -11.21 4.51 4.55
N TYR A 117 -10.13 3.86 5.00
CA TYR A 117 -9.21 4.39 5.99
C TYR A 117 -8.00 4.98 5.27
N LEU A 118 -7.75 6.26 5.44
CA LEU A 118 -6.51 6.89 5.01
C LEU A 118 -5.47 6.78 6.12
N LEU A 119 -4.27 6.35 5.73
CA LEU A 119 -3.10 6.22 6.60
C LEU A 119 -2.07 7.32 6.33
N GLU A 120 -2.29 8.10 5.27
CA GLU A 120 -1.51 9.26 4.88
C GLU A 120 -2.41 10.49 4.77
N ASN A 121 -1.82 11.67 4.94
CA ASN A 121 -2.53 12.94 4.79
C ASN A 121 -2.65 13.31 3.30
N LEU A 122 -3.79 13.00 2.69
CA LEU A 122 -4.07 13.29 1.28
C LEU A 122 -5.18 14.33 1.15
N PRO A 123 -5.09 15.27 0.18
CA PRO A 123 -6.09 16.32 -0.02
C PRO A 123 -7.35 15.78 -0.74
N LEU A 124 -8.08 14.86 -0.10
CA LEU A 124 -9.30 14.26 -0.64
C LEU A 124 -10.55 14.99 -0.17
N ASP A 125 -11.50 15.23 -1.09
CA ASP A 125 -12.88 15.59 -0.71
C ASP A 125 -13.53 14.39 0.00
N PRO A 126 -14.01 14.52 1.25
CA PRO A 126 -14.65 13.42 1.98
C PRO A 126 -15.89 12.83 1.29
N LYS A 127 -16.54 13.57 0.37
CA LYS A 127 -17.67 13.07 -0.42
C LYS A 127 -17.24 12.24 -1.62
N LEU A 128 -15.97 12.35 -2.01
CA LEU A 128 -15.32 11.61 -3.10
C LEU A 128 -16.18 11.55 -4.39
N PRO A 129 -16.65 12.69 -4.94
CA PRO A 129 -17.56 12.67 -6.10
C PRO A 129 -16.94 11.98 -7.32
N ALA A 130 -15.65 12.14 -7.56
CA ALA A 130 -14.92 11.46 -8.64
C ALA A 130 -14.88 9.93 -8.46
N LEU A 131 -14.86 9.44 -7.22
CA LEU A 131 -14.94 8.01 -6.92
C LEU A 131 -16.31 7.45 -7.32
N ILE A 132 -17.37 8.18 -7.00
CA ILE A 132 -18.75 7.78 -7.33
C ILE A 132 -18.93 7.71 -8.84
N GLU A 133 -18.48 8.74 -9.55
CA GLU A 133 -18.52 8.78 -11.01
C GLU A 133 -17.74 7.60 -11.63
N CYS A 134 -16.51 7.35 -11.17
CA CYS A 134 -15.71 6.23 -11.65
C CYS A 134 -16.40 4.88 -11.40
N ALA A 135 -16.91 4.65 -10.19
CA ALA A 135 -17.55 3.39 -9.82
C ALA A 135 -18.82 3.12 -10.65
N HIS A 136 -19.60 4.17 -10.94
CA HIS A 136 -20.78 4.08 -11.79
C HIS A 136 -20.41 3.80 -13.25
N ASN A 137 -19.44 4.53 -13.80
CA ASN A 137 -18.99 4.36 -15.18
C ASN A 137 -18.41 2.96 -15.44
N ARG A 138 -17.85 2.33 -14.41
CA ARG A 138 -17.30 0.96 -14.48
C ARG A 138 -18.30 -0.13 -14.06
N ASP A 139 -19.53 0.23 -13.71
CA ASP A 139 -20.56 -0.68 -13.20
C ASP A 139 -20.07 -1.57 -12.05
N CYS A 140 -19.35 -1.00 -11.08
CA CYS A 140 -18.76 -1.78 -9.97
C CYS A 140 -19.82 -2.44 -9.06
N GLU A 141 -21.06 -1.93 -9.07
CA GLU A 141 -22.19 -2.53 -8.36
C GLU A 141 -22.73 -3.78 -9.08
N GLY A 142 -22.75 -3.77 -10.41
CA GLY A 142 -23.32 -4.83 -11.23
C GLY A 142 -22.31 -5.92 -11.63
N ASP A 143 -21.03 -5.59 -11.77
CA ASP A 143 -20.04 -6.51 -12.33
C ASP A 143 -19.52 -7.54 -11.31
N ARG A 144 -20.02 -8.77 -11.45
CA ARG A 144 -19.66 -9.94 -10.62
C ARG A 144 -18.60 -10.83 -11.26
N THR A 145 -18.18 -10.52 -12.47
CA THR A 145 -17.34 -11.36 -13.32
C THR A 145 -15.88 -11.40 -12.85
N PRO A 146 -15.26 -10.30 -12.40
CA PRO A 146 -13.89 -10.31 -11.89
C PRO A 146 -13.75 -11.21 -10.66
N LEU A 147 -12.58 -11.86 -10.53
CA LEU A 147 -12.25 -12.67 -9.35
C LEU A 147 -12.27 -11.85 -8.05
N THR A 148 -12.00 -10.55 -8.16
CA THR A 148 -12.03 -9.58 -7.07
C THR A 148 -13.40 -8.92 -6.88
N GLY A 149 -14.37 -9.23 -7.75
CA GLY A 149 -15.71 -8.65 -7.78
C GLY A 149 -15.73 -7.14 -7.91
N GLY A 150 -16.85 -6.54 -7.50
CA GLY A 150 -17.02 -5.09 -7.46
C GLY A 150 -16.04 -4.40 -6.51
N LEU A 151 -15.53 -5.08 -5.48
CA LEU A 151 -14.52 -4.52 -4.58
C LEU A 151 -13.20 -4.24 -5.32
N GLY A 152 -12.80 -5.12 -6.24
CA GLY A 152 -11.64 -4.89 -7.09
C GLY A 152 -11.87 -3.74 -8.08
N CYS A 153 -13.06 -3.66 -8.67
CA CYS A 153 -13.44 -2.55 -9.53
C CYS A 153 -13.36 -1.21 -8.79
N LEU A 154 -13.94 -1.13 -7.59
CA LEU A 154 -13.91 0.06 -6.75
C LEU A 154 -12.48 0.41 -6.31
N ALA A 155 -11.66 -0.60 -5.97
CA ALA A 155 -10.28 -0.37 -5.61
C ALA A 155 -9.46 0.26 -6.74
N LEU A 156 -9.76 -0.04 -8.00
CA LEU A 156 -9.11 0.64 -9.14
C LEU A 156 -9.48 2.12 -9.19
N CYS A 157 -10.75 2.48 -8.97
CA CYS A 157 -11.16 3.88 -8.90
C CYS A 157 -10.50 4.63 -7.74
N ILE A 158 -10.36 3.98 -6.58
CA ILE A 158 -9.66 4.56 -5.43
C ILE A 158 -8.17 4.73 -5.75
N LYS A 159 -7.53 3.75 -6.39
CA LYS A 159 -6.12 3.86 -6.81
C LYS A 159 -5.88 5.11 -7.64
N GLU A 160 -6.68 5.30 -8.69
CA GLU A 160 -6.59 6.47 -9.58
C GLU A 160 -6.78 7.78 -8.78
N LEU A 161 -7.76 7.82 -7.88
CA LEU A 161 -8.00 8.98 -7.04
C LEU A 161 -6.83 9.30 -6.09
N LEU A 162 -6.28 8.29 -5.43
CA LEU A 162 -5.16 8.45 -4.50
C LEU A 162 -3.90 8.94 -5.22
N GLU A 163 -3.59 8.36 -6.38
CA GLU A 163 -2.44 8.75 -7.21
C GLU A 163 -2.58 10.18 -7.72
N LEU A 164 -3.77 10.57 -8.21
CA LEU A 164 -4.03 11.95 -8.61
C LEU A 164 -3.88 12.93 -7.44
N SER A 165 -4.25 12.52 -6.24
CA SER A 165 -4.19 13.38 -5.05
C SER A 165 -2.77 13.52 -4.52
N ALA A 166 -1.92 12.49 -4.68
CA ALA A 166 -0.50 12.56 -4.35
C ALA A 166 0.27 13.52 -5.25
N LEU A 167 -0.12 13.65 -6.53
CA LEU A 167 0.50 14.58 -7.48
C LEU A 167 0.18 16.06 -7.22
N ASN A 168 -0.86 16.34 -6.42
CA ASN A 168 -1.33 17.69 -6.12
C ASN A 168 -0.92 18.19 -4.73
N GLN A 169 -0.03 17.48 -4.04
CA GLN A 169 0.61 17.92 -2.80
C GLN A 169 1.79 18.84 -3.12
#